data_AF-A0A9E5KRV1-F1
#
_entry.id   AF-A0A9E5KRV1-F1
#
_cell.length_a   1.000
_cell.length_b   1.000
_cell.length_c   1.000
_cell.angle_alpha   90.00
_cell.angle_beta   90.00
_cell.angle_gamma   90.00
#
_symmetry.space_group_name_H-M   'P 1'
#
loop_
_entity.id
_entity.type
_entity.pdbx_description
1 polymer ?
#
loop_
_entity_poly.entity_id
_entity_poly.type
_entity_poly.pdbx_seq_one_letter_code
_entity_poly.pdbx_strand_id
1 'polypeptide(L)'
;MKNNKERTAVWLYPETMERLDGWLPKDNCKSRSEFIEKALSFYMGYLGTEDISSYLSKALLASIQGTLQKTENRVANNLFRLSVEISMMMHLLATTLDITDEELHRLRGRCVAEVKRTRGKIRLDDAVDFQSSPEAEE
;
A
#
# COMPACT_ATOMS: atom_id res chain seq x y z
N MET A 1 31.79 -28.15 -16.04
CA MET A 1 30.31 -28.28 -16.09
C MET A 1 29.93 -28.85 -17.44
N LYS A 2 29.07 -29.87 -17.49
CA LYS A 2 28.57 -30.40 -18.77
C LYS A 2 27.66 -29.34 -19.41
N ASN A 3 28.11 -28.72 -20.49
CA ASN A 3 27.32 -27.71 -21.24
C ASN A 3 26.39 -28.32 -22.29
N ASN A 4 26.11 -29.63 -22.21
CA ASN A 4 25.30 -30.34 -23.20
C ASN A 4 23.90 -30.62 -22.64
N LYS A 5 22.87 -30.33 -23.43
CA LYS A 5 21.49 -30.68 -23.11
C LYS A 5 21.34 -32.20 -23.04
N GLU A 6 20.66 -32.69 -22.01
CA GLU A 6 20.33 -34.11 -21.86
C GLU A 6 18.91 -34.38 -22.37
N ARG A 7 18.74 -35.45 -23.15
CA ARG A 7 17.43 -35.81 -23.73
C ARG A 7 16.58 -36.51 -22.67
N THR A 8 15.43 -35.92 -22.35
CA THR A 8 14.43 -36.48 -21.43
C THR A 8 13.11 -36.71 -22.17
N ALA A 9 12.48 -37.87 -21.96
CA ALA A 9 11.15 -38.15 -22.50
C ALA A 9 10.08 -37.79 -21.46
N VAL A 10 9.06 -37.03 -21.89
CA VAL A 10 7.92 -36.64 -21.06
C VAL A 10 6.61 -36.93 -21.80
N TRP A 11 5.58 -37.29 -21.05
CA TRP A 11 4.24 -37.50 -21.58
C TRP A 11 3.41 -36.25 -21.33
N LEU A 12 2.79 -35.72 -22.38
CA LEU A 12 1.94 -34.53 -22.32
C LEU A 12 0.65 -34.83 -23.08
N TYR A 13 -0.46 -34.28 -22.60
CA TYR A 13 -1.73 -34.42 -23.29
C TYR A 13 -1.69 -33.75 -24.67
N PRO A 14 -2.39 -34.30 -25.69
CA PRO A 14 -2.44 -33.72 -27.03
C PRO A 14 -2.85 -32.23 -27.03
N GLU A 15 -3.83 -31.88 -26.21
CA GLU A 15 -4.32 -30.51 -26.01
C GLU A 15 -3.21 -29.56 -25.50
N THR A 16 -2.37 -30.04 -24.60
CA THR A 16 -1.23 -29.25 -24.08
C THR A 16 -0.18 -29.05 -25.16
N MET A 17 0.02 -30.05 -26.01
CA MET A 17 0.98 -29.99 -27.12
C MET A 17 0.53 -29.03 -28.22
N GLU A 18 -0.75 -29.05 -28.57
CA GLU A 18 -1.34 -28.10 -29.51
C GLU A 18 -1.22 -26.66 -29.01
N ARG A 19 -1.53 -26.43 -27.72
CA ARG A 19 -1.34 -25.11 -27.10
C ARG A 19 0.12 -24.68 -27.15
N LEU A 20 1.05 -25.55 -26.77
CA LEU A 20 2.49 -25.26 -26.80
C LEU A 20 2.91 -24.81 -28.20
N ASP A 21 2.55 -25.57 -29.23
CA ASP A 21 2.86 -25.25 -30.62
C ASP A 21 2.29 -23.90 -31.06
N GLY A 22 1.05 -23.59 -30.65
CA GLY A 22 0.42 -22.30 -30.93
C GLY A 22 1.11 -21.10 -30.28
N TRP A 23 1.86 -21.31 -29.19
CA TRP A 23 2.58 -20.24 -28.48
C TRP A 23 4.05 -20.10 -28.90
N LEU A 24 4.66 -21.12 -29.53
CA LEU A 24 6.04 -21.05 -30.04
C LEU A 24 6.35 -19.78 -30.85
N PRO A 25 5.56 -19.40 -31.88
CA PRO A 25 5.84 -18.21 -32.67
C PRO A 25 5.62 -16.92 -31.89
N LYS A 26 4.68 -16.91 -30.93
CA LYS A 26 4.37 -15.73 -30.10
C LYS A 26 5.47 -15.44 -29.08
N ASP A 27 6.11 -16.49 -28.55
CA ASP A 27 7.22 -16.38 -27.59
C ASP A 27 8.61 -16.28 -28.26
N ASN A 28 8.66 -16.28 -29.60
CA ASN A 28 9.91 -16.29 -30.38
C ASN A 28 10.84 -17.47 -30.00
N CYS A 29 10.26 -18.61 -29.64
CA CYS A 29 11.00 -19.84 -29.36
C CYS A 29 11.32 -20.60 -30.65
N LYS A 30 12.53 -21.11 -30.76
CA LYS A 30 13.01 -21.87 -31.94
C LYS A 30 12.66 -23.36 -31.86
N SER A 31 12.29 -23.86 -30.69
CA SER A 31 11.94 -25.27 -30.48
C SER A 31 11.00 -25.47 -29.29
N ARG A 32 10.29 -26.60 -29.28
CA ARG A 32 9.52 -27.05 -28.11
C ARG A 32 10.39 -27.16 -26.87
N SER A 33 11.62 -27.64 -27.01
CA SER A 33 12.56 -27.76 -25.88
C SER A 33 12.89 -26.42 -25.26
N GLU A 34 13.12 -25.37 -26.07
CA GLU A 34 13.36 -24.01 -25.56
C GLU A 34 12.16 -23.47 -24.79
N PHE A 35 10.96 -23.67 -25.32
CA PHE A 35 9.72 -23.26 -24.66
C PHE A 35 9.50 -23.99 -23.34
N ILE A 36 9.69 -25.31 -23.32
CA ILE A 36 9.58 -26.15 -22.12
C ILE A 36 10.62 -25.73 -21.07
N GLU A 37 11.85 -25.42 -21.49
CA GLU A 37 12.93 -25.01 -20.58
C GLU A 37 12.66 -23.63 -19.96
N LYS A 38 12.11 -22.67 -20.72
CA LYS A 38 11.61 -21.39 -20.18
C LYS A 38 10.46 -21.59 -19.20
N ALA A 39 9.49 -22.44 -19.55
CA ALA A 39 8.33 -22.72 -18.69
C ALA A 39 8.72 -23.43 -17.38
N LEU A 40 9.66 -24.37 -17.44
CA LEU A 40 10.21 -25.04 -16.26
C LEU A 40 11.02 -24.06 -15.41
N SER A 41 11.88 -23.24 -16.00
CA SER A 41 12.63 -22.20 -15.27
C SER A 41 11.69 -21.23 -14.57
N PHE A 42 10.61 -20.85 -15.25
CA PHE A 42 9.55 -20.02 -14.69
C PHE A 42 8.86 -20.70 -13.50
N TYR A 43 8.45 -21.97 -13.64
CA TYR A 43 7.76 -22.70 -12.57
C TYR A 43 8.67 -23.02 -11.38
N MET A 44 9.95 -23.34 -11.63
CA MET A 44 10.98 -23.48 -10.59
C MET A 44 11.23 -22.15 -9.87
N GLY A 45 11.24 -21.04 -10.60
CA GLY A 45 11.26 -19.69 -10.02
C GLY A 45 10.04 -19.43 -9.12
N TYR A 46 8.83 -19.76 -9.59
CA TYR A 46 7.60 -19.68 -8.80
C TYR A 46 7.65 -20.52 -7.52
N LEU A 47 8.12 -21.77 -7.61
CA LEU A 47 8.24 -22.66 -6.45
C LEU A 47 9.36 -22.26 -5.49
N GLY A 48 10.45 -21.69 -6.03
CA GLY A 48 11.64 -21.30 -5.28
C GLY A 48 11.57 -19.91 -4.65
N THR A 49 10.49 -19.14 -4.88
CA THR A 49 10.41 -17.75 -4.40
C THR A 49 9.52 -17.58 -3.17
N GLU A 50 10.19 -17.39 -2.03
CA GLU A 50 9.83 -16.37 -1.04
C GLU A 50 10.03 -14.93 -1.58
N ASP A 51 10.51 -14.77 -2.83
CA ASP A 51 10.88 -13.50 -3.47
C ASP A 51 9.99 -13.18 -4.69
N ILE A 52 8.85 -12.57 -4.41
CA ILE A 52 7.78 -12.12 -5.34
C ILE A 52 8.32 -11.24 -6.50
N SER A 53 9.55 -10.73 -6.38
CA SER A 53 10.21 -9.84 -7.33
C SER A 53 10.59 -10.47 -8.68
N SER A 54 10.57 -11.81 -8.80
CA SER A 54 10.93 -12.51 -10.05
C SER A 54 9.78 -12.64 -11.06
N TYR A 55 8.53 -12.48 -10.59
CA TYR A 55 7.32 -12.70 -11.40
C TYR A 55 6.70 -11.40 -11.93
N LEU A 56 6.71 -10.36 -11.10
CA LEU A 56 6.32 -9.03 -11.56
C LEU A 56 7.46 -8.47 -12.42
N SER A 57 7.17 -8.03 -13.65
CA SER A 57 8.21 -7.38 -14.45
C SER A 57 8.81 -6.23 -13.62
N LYS A 58 10.14 -6.13 -13.57
CA LYS A 58 10.82 -5.05 -12.82
C LYS A 58 10.28 -3.67 -13.19
N ALA A 59 9.84 -3.51 -14.44
CA ALA A 59 9.15 -2.32 -14.94
C ALA A 59 7.79 -2.06 -14.25
N LEU A 60 6.97 -3.11 -14.03
CA LEU A 60 5.70 -2.99 -13.32
C LEU A 60 5.92 -2.68 -11.83
N LEU A 61 6.87 -3.36 -11.18
CA LEU A 61 7.23 -3.08 -9.78
C LEU A 61 7.70 -1.63 -9.61
N ALA A 62 8.61 -1.17 -10.47
CA ALA A 62 9.11 0.21 -10.46
C ALA A 62 7.98 1.23 -10.71
N SER A 63 7.02 0.90 -11.58
CA SER A 63 5.84 1.75 -11.85
C SER A 63 4.93 1.86 -10.63
N ILE A 64 4.69 0.74 -9.92
CA ILE A 64 3.90 0.73 -8.67
C ILE A 64 4.62 1.54 -7.60
N GLN A 65 5.91 1.28 -7.36
CA GLN A 65 6.71 2.00 -6.38
C GLN A 65 6.76 3.51 -6.69
N GLY A 66 6.95 3.87 -7.96
CA GLY A 66 6.93 5.29 -8.38
C GLY A 66 5.57 5.95 -8.18
N THR A 67 4.47 5.24 -8.40
CA THR A 67 3.11 5.76 -8.17
C THR A 67 2.83 5.91 -6.67
N LEU A 68 3.26 4.94 -5.87
CA LEU A 68 3.13 4.98 -4.41
C LEU A 68 3.91 6.16 -3.84
N GLN A 69 5.18 6.31 -4.22
CA GLN A 69 6.02 7.44 -3.78
C GLN A 69 5.42 8.80 -4.14
N LYS A 70 4.88 8.95 -5.36
CA LYS A 70 4.18 10.19 -5.76
C LYS A 70 2.96 10.45 -4.90
N THR A 71 2.22 9.40 -4.55
CA THR A 71 1.02 9.50 -3.70
C THR A 71 1.40 9.89 -2.28
N GLU A 72 2.42 9.25 -1.71
CA GLU A 72 2.96 9.58 -0.38
C GLU A 72 3.43 11.04 -0.33
N ASN A 73 4.20 11.49 -1.32
CA ASN A 73 4.65 12.89 -1.40
C ASN A 73 3.46 13.86 -1.49
N ARG A 74 2.42 13.52 -2.26
CA ARG A 74 1.21 14.35 -2.37
C ARG A 74 0.44 14.40 -1.06
N VAL A 75 0.31 13.27 -0.37
CA VAL A 75 -0.33 13.18 0.96
C VAL A 75 0.45 13.99 1.99
N ALA A 76 1.77 13.84 2.05
CA ALA A 76 2.64 14.58 2.96
C ALA A 76 2.51 16.10 2.73
N ASN A 77 2.55 16.55 1.48
CA ASN A 77 2.37 17.97 1.14
C ASN A 77 0.98 18.50 1.50
N ASN A 78 -0.07 17.71 1.29
CA ASN A 78 -1.43 18.06 1.69
C ASN A 78 -1.56 18.17 3.22
N LEU A 79 -1.02 17.20 3.96
CA LEU A 79 -1.00 17.20 5.43
C LEU A 79 -0.21 18.39 5.98
N PHE A 80 0.90 18.77 5.33
CA PHE A 80 1.66 19.95 5.70
C PHE A 80 0.84 21.24 5.51
N ARG A 81 0.24 21.44 4.34
CA ARG A 81 -0.64 22.61 4.08
C ARG A 81 -1.80 22.66 5.06
N LEU A 82 -2.46 21.53 5.30
CA LEU A 82 -3.55 21.44 6.28
C LEU A 82 -3.07 21.77 7.70
N SER A 83 -1.90 21.29 8.10
CA SER A 83 -1.30 21.62 9.41
C SER A 83 -1.03 23.11 9.58
N VAL A 84 -0.58 23.79 8.52
CA VAL A 84 -0.38 25.26 8.54
C VAL A 84 -1.71 25.99 8.77
N GLU A 85 -2.75 25.65 8.01
CA GLU A 85 -4.08 26.26 8.16
C GLU A 85 -4.67 25.99 9.55
N ILE A 86 -4.54 24.75 10.06
CA ILE A 86 -4.99 24.39 11.41
C ILE A 86 -4.24 25.20 12.48
N SER A 87 -2.93 25.37 12.35
CA SER A 87 -2.13 26.18 13.28
C SER A 87 -2.60 27.64 13.29
N MET A 88 -2.83 28.23 12.11
CA MET A 88 -3.37 29.58 12.00
C MET A 88 -4.75 29.72 12.63
N MET A 89 -5.66 28.77 12.38
CA MET A 89 -6.99 28.73 13.01
C MET A 89 -6.90 28.61 14.53
N MET A 90 -6.01 27.76 15.06
CA MET A 90 -5.81 27.61 16.51
C MET A 90 -5.35 28.92 17.15
N HIS A 91 -4.39 29.62 16.55
CA HIS A 91 -3.92 30.92 17.05
C HIS A 91 -5.01 31.99 16.98
N LEU A 92 -5.78 32.04 15.89
CA LEU A 92 -6.90 32.97 15.76
C LEU A 92 -7.97 32.69 16.84
N LEU A 93 -8.38 31.43 17.01
CA LEU A 93 -9.38 31.05 18.02
C LEU A 93 -8.93 31.35 19.44
N ALA A 94 -7.68 30.99 19.79
CA ALA A 94 -7.12 31.29 21.10
C ALA A 94 -7.13 32.80 21.39
N THR A 95 -6.84 33.63 20.38
CA THR A 95 -6.87 35.08 20.49
C THR A 95 -8.30 35.62 20.60
N THR A 96 -9.24 35.09 19.84
CA THR A 96 -10.63 35.59 19.83
C THR A 96 -11.46 35.17 21.03
N LEU A 97 -11.11 34.06 21.66
CA LEU A 97 -11.84 33.45 22.78
C LEU A 97 -11.11 33.58 24.11
N ASP A 98 -9.97 34.29 24.14
CA ASP A 98 -9.12 34.46 25.33
C ASP A 98 -8.84 33.14 26.07
N ILE A 99 -8.57 32.07 25.31
CA ILE A 99 -8.38 30.72 25.88
C ILE A 99 -7.12 30.70 26.73
N THR A 100 -7.26 30.28 27.99
CA THR A 100 -6.13 30.13 28.91
C THR A 100 -5.34 28.84 28.64
N ASP A 101 -4.07 28.82 29.05
CA ASP A 101 -3.23 27.62 28.94
C ASP A 101 -3.81 26.43 29.73
N GLU A 102 -4.51 26.70 30.83
CA GLU A 102 -5.13 25.67 31.68
C GLU A 102 -6.35 25.02 30.99
N GLU A 103 -7.23 25.82 30.38
CA GLU A 103 -8.36 25.33 29.58
C GLU A 103 -7.87 24.50 28.38
N LEU A 104 -6.83 24.97 27.69
CA LEU A 104 -6.24 24.25 26.57
C LEU A 104 -5.62 22.91 27.02
N HIS A 105 -4.96 22.89 28.20
CA HIS A 105 -4.39 21.66 28.75
C HIS A 105 -5.48 20.65 29.15
N ARG A 106 -6.54 21.10 29.84
CA ARG A 106 -7.70 20.26 30.21
C ARG A 106 -8.37 19.68 28.97
N LEU A 107 -8.62 20.50 27.95
CA LEU A 107 -9.20 20.06 26.68
C LEU A 107 -8.30 19.05 25.96
N ARG A 108 -6.98 19.30 25.89
CA ARG A 108 -6.01 18.38 25.26
C ARG A 108 -6.02 17.01 25.94
N GLY A 109 -5.98 16.96 27.27
CA GLY A 109 -6.02 15.70 28.02
C GLY A 109 -7.26 14.87 27.68
N ARG A 110 -8.42 15.54 27.61
CA ARG A 110 -9.69 14.91 27.25
C ARG A 110 -9.72 14.42 25.81
N CYS A 111 -9.34 15.25 24.84
CA CYS A 111 -9.29 14.85 23.43
C CYS A 111 -8.35 13.66 23.21
N VAL A 112 -7.21 13.61 23.89
CA VAL A 112 -6.29 12.45 23.84
C VAL A 112 -6.95 11.19 24.40
N ALA A 113 -7.64 11.29 25.54
CA ALA A 113 -8.37 10.16 26.12
C ALA A 113 -9.49 9.66 25.20
N GLU A 114 -10.22 10.58 24.57
CA GLU A 114 -11.26 10.26 23.60
C GLU A 114 -10.70 9.54 22.38
N VAL A 115 -9.65 10.06 21.74
CA VAL A 115 -9.00 9.44 20.59
C VAL A 115 -8.50 8.03 20.90
N LYS A 116 -7.93 7.82 22.09
CA LYS A 116 -7.50 6.49 22.56
C LYS A 116 -8.70 5.55 22.71
N ARG A 117 -9.79 6.01 23.33
CA ARG A 117 -11.01 5.23 23.55
C ARG A 117 -11.70 4.86 22.23
N THR A 118 -11.78 5.79 21.29
CA THR A 118 -12.50 5.61 20.01
C THR A 118 -11.62 5.06 18.88
N ARG A 119 -10.33 4.82 19.15
CA ARG A 119 -9.32 4.41 18.15
C ARG A 119 -9.28 5.38 16.95
N GLY A 120 -9.35 6.68 17.23
CA GLY A 120 -9.32 7.75 16.23
C GLY A 120 -10.64 8.01 15.52
N LYS A 121 -11.75 7.37 15.89
CA LYS A 121 -13.08 7.68 15.36
C LYS A 121 -13.75 8.76 16.20
N ILE A 122 -13.57 10.02 15.82
CA ILE A 122 -14.21 11.16 16.50
C ILE A 122 -15.50 11.51 15.76
N ARG A 123 -16.61 11.64 16.49
CA ARG A 123 -17.90 12.09 15.96
C ARG A 123 -18.16 13.52 16.42
N LEU A 124 -18.68 14.35 15.53
CA LEU A 124 -19.02 15.73 15.88
C LEU A 124 -20.21 15.79 16.84
N ASP A 125 -21.21 14.92 16.66
CA ASP A 125 -22.39 14.83 17.54
C ASP A 125 -21.95 14.66 19.01
N ASP A 126 -21.08 13.69 19.28
CA ASP A 126 -20.53 13.41 20.62
C ASP A 126 -19.80 14.62 21.22
N ALA A 127 -19.11 15.40 20.39
CA ALA A 127 -18.41 16.61 20.84
C ALA A 127 -19.40 17.73 21.19
N VAL A 128 -20.43 17.94 20.36
CA VAL A 128 -21.48 18.95 20.59
C VAL A 128 -22.29 18.64 21.83
N ASP A 129 -22.73 17.39 22.00
CA ASP A 129 -23.50 16.94 23.15
C ASP A 129 -22.74 17.22 24.46
N PHE A 130 -21.43 16.99 24.46
CA PHE A 130 -20.62 17.32 25.63
C PHE A 130 -20.51 18.83 25.88
N GLN A 131 -20.18 19.62 24.86
CA GLN A 131 -19.97 21.07 25.05
C GLN A 131 -21.26 21.81 25.40
N SER A 132 -22.42 21.23 25.10
CA SER A 132 -23.74 21.75 25.45
C SER A 132 -24.29 21.21 26.77
N SER A 133 -23.63 20.22 27.39
CA SER A 133 -24.05 19.66 28.67
C SER A 133 -23.57 20.52 29.85
N PRO A 134 -24.45 20.88 30.81
CA PRO A 134 -24.12 21.80 31.92
C PRO A 134 -23.21 21.21 33.02
N GLU A 135 -22.59 20.04 32.82
CA GLU A 135 -21.79 19.33 33.84
C GLU A 135 -20.29 19.64 33.80
N ALA A 136 -19.84 20.71 33.14
CA ALA A 136 -18.41 21.01 32.96
C ALA A 136 -17.74 21.80 34.12
N GLU A 137 -18.49 22.20 35.15
CA GLU A 137 -18.03 23.08 36.25
C GLU A 137 -17.64 22.38 37.57
N GLU A 138 -17.66 21.04 37.67
CA GLU A 138 -17.09 20.32 38.83
C GLU A 138 -15.71 19.68 38.54
#